data_AF-A0A2X3F7H0-F1
#
_entry.id   AF-A0A2X3F7H0-F1
#
_cell.length_a   1.000
_cell.length_b   1.000
_cell.length_c   1.000
_cell.angle_alpha   90.00
_cell.angle_beta   90.00
_cell.angle_gamma   90.00
#
_symmetry.space_group_name_H-M   'P 1'
#
loop_
_entity.id
_entity.type
_entity.pdbx_description
1 polymer ?
#
loop_
_entity_poly.entity_id
_entity_poly.type
_entity_poly.pdbx_seq_one_letter_code
_entity_poly.pdbx_strand_id
1 'polypeptide(L)'
;MLLRPILLPTFQLTIGLVALIVAFGASASLAKQYRLPERLCGLTGCLAFLLFIGFRETAVSNVYLGGMGIFTALISSTYSIEIIRFFYKKGWCIRLPDEVPLMTRNGFQLLIPLLVVMLSISVMNAILLQTTGRIVPELISEAVRPLVLASDTLMAVLISLFICNLLWFIGIHGALIITGIMNPFWMTYLFENQQALAAGSPTLPHIYLQGFWDFYLLIGGIGSTLPLVLMAMRSRSRQLKSVAKIGLLPVAV
;
A
#
# COMPACT_ATOMS: atom_id res chain seq x y z
N MET A 1 -26.42 -4.22 18.81
CA MET A 1 -26.97 -3.06 18.07
C MET A 1 -26.43 -1.70 18.56
N LEU A 2 -26.20 -1.49 19.87
CA LEU A 2 -25.74 -0.20 20.44
C LEU A 2 -24.37 0.32 19.95
N LEU A 3 -23.41 -0.56 19.65
CA LEU A 3 -22.07 -0.13 19.21
C LEU A 3 -21.97 0.25 17.73
N ARG A 4 -22.92 -0.22 16.90
CA ARG A 4 -22.88 -0.01 15.45
C ARG A 4 -22.87 1.48 15.06
N PRO A 5 -23.77 2.35 15.56
CA PRO A 5 -23.73 3.77 15.20
C PRO A 5 -22.48 4.50 15.70
N ILE A 6 -21.79 3.95 16.70
CA ILE A 6 -20.55 4.53 17.25
C ILE A 6 -19.33 4.12 16.41
N LEU A 7 -19.25 2.85 16.00
CA LEU A 7 -18.08 2.30 15.31
C LEU A 7 -18.15 2.48 13.79
N LEU A 8 -19.36 2.53 13.21
CA LEU A 8 -19.55 2.59 11.77
C LEU A 8 -18.92 3.85 11.12
N PRO A 9 -19.04 5.06 11.68
CA PRO A 9 -18.38 6.24 11.12
C PRO A 9 -16.86 6.11 11.11
N THR A 10 -16.26 5.63 12.21
CA THR A 10 -14.81 5.41 12.32
C THR A 10 -14.31 4.41 11.27
N PHE A 11 -15.06 3.32 11.09
CA PHE A 11 -14.78 2.33 10.06
C PHE A 11 -14.88 2.94 8.64
N GLN A 12 -15.94 3.68 8.36
CA GLN A 12 -16.15 4.32 7.06
C GLN A 12 -15.05 5.35 6.73
N LEU A 13 -14.58 6.12 7.71
CA LEU A 13 -13.49 7.09 7.49
C LEU A 13 -12.15 6.41 7.25
N THR A 14 -11.81 5.40 8.04
CA THR A 14 -10.51 4.71 7.95
C THR A 14 -10.37 3.90 6.65
N ILE A 15 -11.42 3.17 6.28
CA ILE A 15 -11.45 2.38 5.05
C ILE A 15 -11.73 3.26 3.83
N GLY A 16 -12.64 4.23 3.96
CA GLY A 16 -13.05 5.09 2.85
C GLY A 16 -11.99 6.10 2.42
N LEU A 17 -10.93 6.31 3.21
CA LEU A 17 -9.80 7.19 2.87
C LEU A 17 -8.49 6.43 2.69
N VAL A 18 -8.54 5.09 2.60
CA VAL A 18 -7.35 4.26 2.63
C VAL A 18 -6.39 4.54 1.46
N ALA A 19 -6.90 4.82 0.25
CA ALA A 19 -6.06 5.17 -0.89
C ALA A 19 -5.34 6.52 -0.68
N LEU A 20 -5.99 7.48 -0.03
CA LEU A 20 -5.36 8.76 0.32
C LEU A 20 -4.23 8.57 1.35
N ILE A 21 -4.45 7.70 2.35
CA ILE A 21 -3.41 7.34 3.34
C ILE A 21 -2.24 6.63 2.64
N VAL A 22 -2.52 5.72 1.71
CA VAL A 22 -1.50 5.05 0.89
C VAL A 22 -0.74 6.06 0.04
N ALA A 23 -1.40 7.05 -0.56
CA ALA A 23 -0.75 8.08 -1.36
C ALA A 23 0.27 8.89 -0.54
N PHE A 24 -0.11 9.29 0.68
CA PHE A 24 0.79 9.97 1.60
C PHE A 24 1.99 9.08 1.96
N GLY A 25 1.71 7.85 2.40
CA GLY A 25 2.72 6.92 2.90
C GLY A 25 3.72 6.50 1.83
N ALA A 26 3.25 6.16 0.62
CA ALA A 26 4.08 5.78 -0.50
C ALA A 26 4.98 6.95 -0.95
N SER A 27 4.41 8.15 -1.05
CA SER A 27 5.15 9.36 -1.44
C SER A 27 6.20 9.76 -0.40
N ALA A 28 5.85 9.75 0.89
CA ALA A 28 6.78 10.04 1.97
C ALA A 28 7.92 9.01 2.05
N SER A 29 7.59 7.72 1.89
CA SER A 29 8.57 6.63 1.88
C SER A 29 9.57 6.75 0.71
N LEU A 30 9.07 7.01 -0.51
CA LEU A 30 9.91 7.19 -1.68
C LEU A 30 10.76 8.48 -1.59
N ALA A 31 10.18 9.56 -1.06
CA ALA A 31 10.91 10.79 -0.80
C ALA A 31 12.05 10.58 0.20
N LYS A 32 11.82 9.81 1.27
CA LYS A 32 12.85 9.42 2.24
C LYS A 32 14.00 8.68 1.57
N GLN A 33 13.69 7.72 0.70
CA GLN A 33 14.70 6.99 -0.07
C GLN A 33 15.55 7.93 -0.93
N TYR A 34 14.94 8.98 -1.49
CA TYR A 34 15.62 10.00 -2.29
C TYR A 34 16.18 11.19 -1.51
N ARG A 35 16.08 11.19 -0.18
CA ARG A 35 16.52 12.30 0.70
C ARG A 35 15.84 13.63 0.35
N LEU A 36 14.58 13.57 -0.07
CA LEU A 36 13.70 14.70 -0.33
C LEU A 36 12.91 15.06 0.94
N PRO A 37 12.34 16.27 1.05
CA PRO A 37 11.52 16.67 2.20
C PRO A 37 10.25 15.80 2.37
N GLU A 38 10.35 14.75 3.19
CA GLU A 38 9.38 13.66 3.32
C GLU A 38 7.93 14.14 3.50
N ARG A 39 7.67 15.01 4.49
CA ARG A 39 6.32 15.49 4.81
C ARG A 39 5.69 16.26 3.65
N LEU A 40 6.46 17.12 2.99
CA LEU A 40 5.95 17.93 1.89
C LEU A 40 5.70 17.06 0.66
N CYS A 41 6.62 16.15 0.36
CA CYS A 41 6.43 15.14 -0.68
C CYS A 41 5.22 14.24 -0.42
N GLY A 42 4.97 13.83 0.83
CA GLY A 42 3.76 13.10 1.22
C GLY A 42 2.48 13.87 0.89
N LEU A 43 2.43 15.17 1.23
CA LEU A 43 1.30 16.04 0.90
C LEU A 43 1.15 16.25 -0.62
N THR A 44 2.27 16.39 -1.35
CA THR A 44 2.26 16.45 -2.81
C THR A 44 1.71 15.16 -3.42
N GLY A 45 2.05 14.00 -2.84
CA GLY A 45 1.47 12.71 -3.22
C GLY A 45 -0.04 12.66 -3.08
N CYS A 46 -0.58 13.14 -1.95
CA CYS A 46 -2.03 13.27 -1.76
C CYS A 46 -2.67 14.16 -2.83
N LEU A 47 -2.09 15.33 -3.10
CA LEU A 47 -2.61 16.25 -4.11
C LEU A 47 -2.56 15.64 -5.51
N ALA A 48 -1.45 15.00 -5.87
CA ALA A 48 -1.31 14.30 -7.14
C ALA A 48 -2.37 13.21 -7.28
N PHE A 49 -2.58 12.41 -6.24
CA PHE A 49 -3.63 11.39 -6.21
C PHE A 49 -5.03 11.98 -6.41
N LEU A 50 -5.39 13.02 -5.65
CA LEU A 50 -6.69 13.71 -5.78
C LEU A 50 -6.91 14.28 -7.19
N LEU A 51 -5.84 14.81 -7.81
CA LEU A 51 -5.89 15.24 -9.20
C LEU A 51 -6.07 14.06 -10.14
N PHE A 52 -5.32 12.98 -9.98
CA PHE A 52 -5.45 11.75 -10.79
C PHE A 52 -6.87 11.21 -10.79
N ILE A 53 -7.52 11.16 -9.61
CA ILE A 53 -8.91 10.68 -9.51
C ILE A 53 -9.96 11.70 -9.96
N GLY A 54 -9.54 12.89 -10.35
CA GLY A 54 -10.45 13.98 -10.72
C GLY A 54 -11.39 14.35 -9.58
N PHE A 55 -10.88 14.36 -8.34
CA PHE A 55 -11.68 14.60 -7.14
C PHE A 55 -12.48 15.90 -7.29
N ARG A 56 -13.81 15.76 -7.26
CA ARG A 56 -14.79 16.86 -7.26
C ARG A 56 -15.84 16.53 -6.21
N GLU A 57 -16.53 17.52 -5.68
CA GLU A 57 -17.58 17.30 -4.67
C GLU A 57 -18.71 16.36 -5.14
N THR A 58 -18.82 16.11 -6.45
CA THR A 58 -19.74 15.12 -7.04
C THR A 58 -19.31 13.70 -6.70
N ALA A 59 -20.18 12.98 -5.98
CA ALA A 59 -19.92 11.73 -5.25
C ALA A 59 -19.23 10.56 -5.99
N VAL A 60 -19.14 10.56 -7.33
CA VAL A 60 -18.53 9.45 -8.10
C VAL A 60 -17.03 9.31 -7.81
N SER A 61 -16.29 10.42 -7.65
CA SER A 61 -14.85 10.37 -7.37
C SER A 61 -14.53 9.84 -5.96
N ASN A 62 -15.48 9.87 -5.04
CA ASN A 62 -15.26 9.46 -3.64
C ASN A 62 -15.03 7.95 -3.52
N VAL A 63 -15.52 7.15 -4.48
CA VAL A 63 -15.30 5.69 -4.50
C VAL A 63 -13.81 5.37 -4.61
N TYR A 64 -13.04 6.19 -5.33
CA TYR A 64 -11.60 6.01 -5.47
C TYR A 64 -10.81 6.41 -4.21
N LEU A 65 -11.41 7.08 -3.23
CA LEU A 65 -10.71 7.31 -1.95
C LEU A 65 -10.53 6.01 -1.13
N GLY A 66 -11.38 5.01 -1.38
CA GLY A 66 -11.33 3.68 -0.78
C GLY A 66 -10.45 2.70 -1.55
N GLY A 67 -10.76 1.39 -1.46
CA GLY A 67 -9.93 0.33 -2.05
C GLY A 67 -9.71 0.41 -3.57
N MET A 68 -10.66 1.00 -4.30
CA MET A 68 -10.58 1.16 -5.76
C MET A 68 -9.45 2.10 -6.21
N GLY A 69 -9.01 3.02 -5.36
CA GLY A 69 -7.94 3.95 -5.72
C GLY A 69 -6.55 3.55 -5.25
N ILE A 70 -6.35 2.40 -4.60
CA ILE A 70 -5.06 2.03 -4.02
C ILE A 70 -3.95 1.98 -5.09
N PHE A 71 -4.21 1.33 -6.24
CA PHE A 71 -3.23 1.31 -7.34
C PHE A 71 -3.00 2.70 -7.94
N THR A 72 -4.07 3.49 -8.08
CA THR A 72 -3.96 4.89 -8.53
C THR A 72 -3.12 5.73 -7.56
N ALA A 73 -3.27 5.52 -6.25
CA ALA A 73 -2.48 6.17 -5.22
C ALA A 73 -0.99 5.81 -5.32
N LEU A 74 -0.65 4.54 -5.55
CA LEU A 74 0.74 4.11 -5.73
C LEU A 74 1.37 4.70 -7.00
N ILE A 75 0.65 4.70 -8.11
CA ILE A 75 1.13 5.25 -9.39
C ILE A 75 1.30 6.77 -9.30
N SER A 76 0.28 7.48 -8.82
CA SER A 76 0.34 8.94 -8.68
C SER A 76 1.41 9.39 -7.69
N SER A 77 1.61 8.63 -6.59
CA SER A 77 2.71 8.84 -5.65
C SER A 77 4.06 8.74 -6.35
N THR A 78 4.32 7.61 -7.02
CA THR A 78 5.59 7.37 -7.71
C THR A 78 5.84 8.44 -8.78
N TYR A 79 4.82 8.75 -9.59
CA TYR A 79 4.86 9.79 -10.60
C TYR A 79 5.26 11.15 -10.04
N SER A 80 4.57 11.61 -8.98
CA SER A 80 4.82 12.92 -8.38
C SER A 80 6.24 13.04 -7.81
N ILE A 81 6.72 11.99 -7.14
CA ILE A 81 8.05 11.99 -6.52
C ILE A 81 9.17 11.88 -7.55
N GLU A 82 9.00 11.12 -8.63
CA GLU A 82 10.00 11.08 -9.70
C GLU A 82 10.13 12.44 -10.41
N ILE A 83 9.04 13.17 -10.61
CA ILE A 83 9.11 14.55 -11.13
C ILE A 83 9.84 15.46 -10.15
N ILE A 84 9.46 15.44 -8.87
CA ILE A 84 10.14 16.26 -7.85
C ILE A 84 11.64 15.94 -7.83
N ARG A 85 12.00 14.66 -7.80
CA ARG A 85 13.39 14.20 -7.83
C ARG A 85 14.14 14.71 -9.06
N PHE A 86 13.52 14.67 -10.23
CA PHE A 86 14.11 15.16 -11.46
C PHE A 86 14.45 16.65 -11.38
N PHE A 87 13.52 17.49 -10.90
CA PHE A 87 13.74 18.92 -10.70
C PHE A 87 14.84 19.20 -9.68
N TYR A 88 14.84 18.47 -8.56
CA TYR A 88 15.89 18.58 -7.53
C TYR A 88 17.28 18.23 -8.09
N LYS A 89 17.38 17.14 -8.86
CA LYS A 89 18.65 16.73 -9.51
C LYS A 89 19.14 17.74 -10.54
N LYS A 90 18.23 18.36 -11.30
CA LYS A 90 18.56 19.39 -12.29
C LYS A 90 18.78 20.77 -11.68
N GLY A 91 18.41 20.95 -10.42
CA GLY A 91 18.53 22.24 -9.75
C GLY A 91 17.53 23.28 -10.24
N TRP A 92 16.44 22.85 -10.90
CA TRP A 92 15.36 23.70 -11.43
C TRP A 92 14.36 24.10 -10.34
N CYS A 93 14.88 24.40 -9.16
CA CYS A 93 14.13 24.74 -7.96
C CYS A 93 14.44 26.17 -7.55
N ILE A 94 13.48 26.82 -6.89
CA ILE A 94 13.73 28.14 -6.29
C ILE A 94 14.66 27.93 -5.09
N ARG A 95 15.87 28.48 -5.14
CA ARG A 95 16.85 28.40 -4.06
C ARG A 95 16.81 29.69 -3.26
N LEU A 96 16.58 29.56 -1.97
CA LEU A 96 16.70 30.66 -1.03
C LEU A 96 18.07 30.60 -0.32
N PRO A 97 18.58 31.74 0.14
CA PRO A 97 19.81 31.82 0.93
C PRO A 97 19.79 30.98 2.21
N ASP A 98 20.96 30.73 2.79
CA ASP A 98 21.10 29.85 3.95
C ASP A 98 20.50 30.44 5.24
N GLU A 99 20.31 31.75 5.28
CA GLU A 99 19.71 32.50 6.38
C GLU A 99 18.20 32.21 6.52
N VAL A 100 17.56 31.68 5.48
CA VAL A 100 16.14 31.33 5.52
C VAL A 100 15.94 29.96 6.18
N PRO A 101 15.00 29.82 7.15
CA PRO A 101 14.70 28.56 7.81
C PRO A 101 14.47 27.39 6.84
N LEU A 102 14.98 26.20 7.21
CA LEU A 102 14.98 25.00 6.37
C LEU A 102 13.60 24.63 5.82
N MET A 103 12.55 24.74 6.66
CA MET A 103 11.18 24.40 6.24
C MET A 103 10.68 25.33 5.13
N THR A 104 10.94 26.63 5.24
CA THR A 104 10.59 27.60 4.21
C THR A 104 11.38 27.34 2.93
N ARG A 105 12.68 27.07 3.03
CA ARG A 105 13.52 26.72 1.88
C ARG A 105 12.99 25.50 1.12
N ASN A 106 12.63 24.44 1.84
CA ASN A 106 12.08 23.23 1.25
C ASN A 106 10.73 23.51 0.54
N GLY A 107 9.89 24.36 1.12
CA GLY A 107 8.63 24.78 0.49
C GLY A 107 8.84 25.49 -0.85
N PHE A 108 9.75 26.47 -0.90
CA PHE A 108 10.07 27.18 -2.15
C PHE A 108 10.73 26.29 -3.20
N GLN A 109 11.61 25.38 -2.78
CA GLN A 109 12.24 24.42 -3.70
C GLN A 109 11.21 23.49 -4.37
N LEU A 110 10.13 23.15 -3.67
CA LEU A 110 9.06 22.30 -4.18
C LEU A 110 8.04 23.03 -5.06
N LEU A 111 8.01 24.37 -5.06
CA LEU A 111 6.96 25.14 -5.72
C LEU A 111 6.89 24.86 -7.24
N ILE A 112 8.03 24.94 -7.93
CA ILE A 112 8.13 24.66 -9.36
C ILE A 112 7.77 23.20 -9.69
N PRO A 113 8.40 22.17 -9.07
CA PRO A 113 8.05 20.79 -9.40
C PRO A 113 6.60 20.45 -9.05
N LEU A 114 6.04 20.99 -7.97
CA LEU A 114 4.63 20.81 -7.63
C LEU A 114 3.72 21.37 -8.73
N LEU A 115 3.99 22.59 -9.20
CA LEU A 115 3.21 23.19 -10.29
C LEU A 115 3.27 22.34 -11.56
N VAL A 116 4.44 21.79 -11.89
CA VAL A 116 4.61 20.90 -13.04
C VAL A 116 3.80 19.61 -12.86
N VAL A 117 3.85 18.97 -11.69
CA VAL A 117 3.03 17.79 -11.37
C VAL A 117 1.53 18.12 -11.52
N MET A 118 1.07 19.24 -10.99
CA MET A 118 -0.34 19.59 -11.04
C MET A 118 -0.82 19.86 -12.47
N LEU A 119 -0.05 20.62 -13.25
CA LEU A 119 -0.40 20.96 -14.63
C LEU A 119 -0.34 19.73 -15.54
N SER A 120 0.69 18.88 -15.40
CA SER A 120 0.82 17.68 -16.21
C SER A 120 -0.34 16.71 -16.00
N ILE A 121 -0.76 16.51 -14.75
CA ILE A 121 -1.92 15.64 -14.42
C ILE A 121 -3.21 16.26 -14.93
N SER A 122 -3.39 17.56 -14.73
CA SER A 122 -4.62 18.26 -15.18
C SER A 122 -4.78 18.19 -16.70
N VAL A 123 -3.70 18.43 -17.45
CA VAL A 123 -3.69 18.33 -18.91
C VAL A 123 -3.95 16.89 -19.36
N MET A 124 -3.28 15.92 -18.74
CA MET A 124 -3.49 14.49 -19.04
C MET A 124 -4.96 14.08 -18.83
N ASN A 125 -5.56 14.43 -17.70
CA ASN A 125 -6.96 14.14 -17.41
C ASN A 125 -7.92 14.82 -18.39
N ALA A 126 -7.66 16.09 -18.74
CA ALA A 126 -8.50 16.82 -19.67
C ALA A 126 -8.45 16.21 -21.09
N ILE A 127 -7.27 15.80 -21.56
CA ILE A 127 -7.12 15.12 -22.85
C ILE A 127 -7.86 13.79 -22.81
N LEU A 128 -7.62 12.98 -21.78
CA LEU A 128 -8.20 11.65 -21.67
C LEU A 128 -9.73 11.69 -21.64
N LEU A 129 -10.30 12.57 -20.83
CA LEU A 129 -11.75 12.73 -20.73
C LEU A 129 -12.36 13.14 -22.08
N GLN A 130 -11.69 13.99 -22.85
CA GLN A 130 -12.17 14.42 -24.17
C GLN A 130 -12.03 13.33 -25.24
N THR A 131 -10.96 12.54 -25.21
CA THR A 131 -10.70 11.52 -26.25
C THR A 131 -11.41 10.21 -26.02
N THR A 132 -11.50 9.76 -24.75
CA THR A 132 -12.02 8.42 -24.41
C THR A 132 -13.27 8.46 -23.53
N GLY A 133 -13.63 9.62 -22.97
CA GLY A 133 -14.75 9.73 -22.02
C GLY A 133 -14.48 9.08 -20.66
N ARG A 134 -13.23 8.65 -20.40
CA ARG A 134 -12.83 7.92 -19.18
C ARG A 134 -11.85 8.74 -18.35
N ILE A 135 -11.78 8.43 -17.06
CA ILE A 135 -10.80 9.01 -16.14
C ILE A 135 -9.62 8.06 -15.91
N VAL A 136 -8.47 8.61 -15.52
CA VAL A 136 -7.23 7.83 -15.33
C VAL A 136 -7.38 6.64 -14.38
N PRO A 137 -8.11 6.71 -13.25
CA PRO A 137 -8.29 5.57 -12.36
C PRO A 137 -8.98 4.37 -13.02
N GLU A 138 -9.86 4.60 -13.99
CA GLU A 138 -10.53 3.51 -14.72
C GLU A 138 -9.54 2.77 -15.60
N LEU A 139 -8.66 3.50 -16.30
CA LEU A 139 -7.60 2.90 -17.12
C LEU A 139 -6.60 2.13 -16.26
N ILE A 140 -6.22 2.69 -15.11
CA ILE A 140 -5.34 1.99 -14.16
C ILE A 140 -6.01 0.71 -13.68
N SER A 141 -7.29 0.78 -13.30
CA SER A 141 -8.04 -0.39 -12.84
C SER A 141 -8.10 -1.47 -13.92
N GLU A 142 -8.36 -1.09 -15.17
CA GLU A 142 -8.39 -2.00 -16.31
C GLU A 142 -7.01 -2.64 -16.57
N ALA A 143 -5.94 -1.85 -16.53
CA ALA A 143 -4.58 -2.33 -16.74
C ALA A 143 -4.08 -3.29 -15.65
N VAL A 144 -4.46 -3.04 -14.39
CA VAL A 144 -4.02 -3.85 -13.24
C VAL A 144 -4.94 -5.07 -13.03
N ARG A 145 -6.18 -5.05 -13.52
CA ARG A 145 -7.15 -6.16 -13.39
C ARG A 145 -6.59 -7.57 -13.66
N PRO A 146 -5.84 -7.85 -14.74
CA PRO A 146 -5.30 -9.20 -14.94
C PRO A 146 -4.35 -9.63 -13.82
N LEU A 147 -3.58 -8.68 -13.27
CA LEU A 147 -2.69 -8.93 -12.15
C LEU A 147 -3.48 -9.20 -10.87
N VAL A 148 -4.52 -8.40 -10.60
CA VAL A 148 -5.45 -8.60 -9.46
C VAL A 148 -6.11 -9.98 -9.53
N LEU A 149 -6.54 -10.43 -10.71
CA LEU A 149 -7.14 -11.76 -10.85
C LEU A 149 -6.11 -12.88 -10.68
N ALA A 150 -4.91 -12.71 -11.25
CA ALA A 150 -3.85 -13.70 -11.12
C ALA A 150 -3.37 -13.86 -9.66
N SER A 151 -3.34 -12.77 -8.89
CA SER A 151 -2.86 -12.75 -7.50
C SER A 151 -3.84 -13.34 -6.49
N ASP A 152 -5.11 -13.59 -6.85
CA ASP A 152 -6.11 -14.24 -5.97
C ASP A 152 -6.36 -15.71 -6.38
N THR A 153 -5.28 -16.44 -6.64
CA THR A 153 -5.36 -17.86 -7.02
C THR A 153 -4.57 -18.73 -6.06
N LEU A 154 -4.91 -20.03 -5.99
CA LEU A 154 -4.11 -20.99 -5.24
C LEU A 154 -2.65 -21.01 -5.71
N MET A 155 -2.42 -20.86 -7.02
CA MET A 155 -1.05 -20.79 -7.56
C MET A 155 -0.30 -19.56 -7.06
N ALA A 156 -0.96 -18.40 -6.95
CA ALA A 156 -0.36 -17.23 -6.35
C ALA A 156 0.04 -17.48 -4.88
N VAL A 157 -0.83 -18.12 -4.09
CA VAL A 157 -0.53 -18.50 -2.70
C VAL A 157 0.71 -19.40 -2.62
N LEU A 158 0.76 -20.45 -3.45
CA LEU A 158 1.87 -21.41 -3.46
C LEU A 158 3.19 -20.75 -3.90
N ILE A 159 3.16 -19.90 -4.93
CA ILE A 159 4.33 -19.15 -5.39
C ILE A 159 4.82 -18.19 -4.30
N SER A 160 3.92 -17.43 -3.68
CA SER A 160 4.25 -16.52 -2.58
C SER A 160 4.93 -17.25 -1.41
N LEU A 161 4.40 -18.41 -1.02
CA LEU A 161 5.01 -19.24 0.04
C LEU A 161 6.35 -19.81 -0.37
N PHE A 162 6.46 -20.33 -1.60
CA PHE A 162 7.70 -20.89 -2.10
C PHE A 162 8.82 -19.84 -2.10
N ILE A 163 8.55 -18.66 -2.65
CA ILE A 163 9.51 -17.54 -2.68
C ILE A 163 9.83 -17.07 -1.26
N CYS A 164 8.82 -16.93 -0.38
CA CYS A 164 9.03 -16.54 1.02
C CYS A 164 10.01 -17.48 1.73
N ASN A 165 9.75 -18.79 1.66
CA ASN A 165 10.59 -19.80 2.32
C ASN A 165 11.97 -19.90 1.67
N LEU A 166 12.07 -19.77 0.34
CA LEU A 166 13.35 -19.75 -0.36
C LEU A 166 14.22 -18.57 0.07
N LEU A 167 13.63 -17.37 0.20
CA LEU A 167 14.33 -16.19 0.70
C LEU A 167 14.83 -16.41 2.14
N TRP A 168 13.99 -16.99 3.00
CA TRP A 168 14.40 -17.33 4.36
C TRP A 168 15.50 -18.39 4.42
N PHE A 169 15.46 -19.37 3.53
CA PHE A 169 16.50 -20.39 3.40
C PHE A 169 17.87 -19.78 3.08
N ILE A 170 17.92 -18.72 2.28
CA ILE A 170 19.16 -17.98 1.97
C ILE A 170 19.46 -16.82 2.92
N GLY A 171 18.70 -16.66 4.01
CA GLY A 171 18.94 -15.64 5.05
C GLY A 171 18.34 -14.26 4.77
N ILE A 172 17.45 -14.12 3.77
CA ILE A 172 16.69 -12.90 3.48
C ILE A 172 15.30 -13.01 4.13
N HIS A 173 14.81 -11.92 4.73
CA HIS A 173 13.50 -11.91 5.38
C HIS A 173 12.33 -11.95 4.36
N GLY A 174 12.05 -13.12 3.79
CA GLY A 174 11.11 -13.31 2.68
C GLY A 174 9.71 -12.77 2.91
N ALA A 175 9.20 -12.86 4.14
CA ALA A 175 7.86 -12.37 4.46
C ALA A 175 7.72 -10.84 4.26
N LEU A 176 8.76 -10.04 4.50
CA LEU A 176 8.69 -8.58 4.28
C LEU A 176 8.64 -8.25 2.79
N ILE A 177 9.33 -9.04 1.96
CA ILE A 177 9.31 -8.88 0.51
C ILE A 177 7.92 -9.24 -0.04
N ILE A 178 7.39 -10.41 0.33
CA ILE A 178 6.09 -10.86 -0.15
C ILE A 178 4.98 -9.94 0.33
N THR A 179 4.94 -9.61 1.63
CA THR A 179 3.92 -8.69 2.16
C THR A 179 4.02 -7.33 1.50
N GLY A 180 5.22 -6.77 1.27
CA GLY A 180 5.39 -5.50 0.56
C GLY A 180 4.80 -5.48 -0.85
N ILE A 181 4.91 -6.61 -1.59
CA ILE A 181 4.34 -6.75 -2.94
C ILE A 181 2.83 -6.99 -2.88
N MET A 182 2.37 -7.85 -1.96
CA MET A 182 1.00 -8.33 -1.92
C MET A 182 0.02 -7.37 -1.21
N ASN A 183 0.50 -6.49 -0.34
CA ASN A 183 -0.34 -5.62 0.48
C ASN A 183 -1.34 -4.78 -0.35
N PRO A 184 -0.95 -4.12 -1.47
CA PRO A 184 -1.90 -3.40 -2.30
C PRO A 184 -3.08 -4.26 -2.79
N PHE A 185 -2.81 -5.51 -3.16
CA PHE A 185 -3.84 -6.47 -3.58
C PHE A 185 -4.73 -6.87 -2.41
N TRP A 186 -4.14 -7.24 -1.27
CA TRP A 186 -4.88 -7.63 -0.08
C TRP A 186 -5.78 -6.52 0.45
N MET A 187 -5.35 -5.26 0.37
CA MET A 187 -6.18 -4.12 0.77
C MET A 187 -7.35 -3.92 -0.18
N THR A 188 -7.15 -4.07 -1.50
CA THR A 188 -8.24 -4.05 -2.48
C THR A 188 -9.24 -5.18 -2.22
N TYR A 189 -8.77 -6.42 -2.03
CA TYR A 189 -9.62 -7.57 -1.71
C TYR A 189 -10.39 -7.42 -0.40
N LEU A 190 -9.74 -6.87 0.63
CA LEU A 190 -10.39 -6.63 1.90
C LEU A 190 -11.56 -5.66 1.73
N PHE A 191 -11.36 -4.61 0.93
CA PHE A 191 -12.42 -3.64 0.63
C PHE A 191 -13.56 -4.25 -0.19
N GLU A 192 -13.27 -5.08 -1.19
CA GLU A 192 -14.28 -5.79 -1.98
C GLU A 192 -15.09 -6.77 -1.10
N ASN A 193 -14.42 -7.52 -0.22
CA ASN A 193 -15.07 -8.38 0.76
C ASN A 193 -15.96 -7.58 1.73
N GLN A 194 -15.52 -6.41 2.18
CA GLN A 194 -16.31 -5.54 3.05
C GLN A 194 -17.56 -5.01 2.36
N GLN A 195 -17.46 -4.63 1.08
CA GLN A 195 -18.62 -4.22 0.28
C GLN A 195 -19.61 -5.38 0.09
N ALA A 196 -19.12 -6.58 -0.25
CA ALA A 196 -19.95 -7.77 -0.38
C ALA A 196 -20.66 -8.10 0.93
N LEU A 197 -19.96 -8.03 2.06
CA LEU A 197 -20.53 -8.24 3.39
C LEU A 197 -21.60 -7.19 3.73
N ALA A 198 -21.33 -5.91 3.43
CA ALA A 198 -22.27 -4.81 3.68
C ALA A 198 -23.53 -4.92 2.81
N ALA A 199 -23.40 -5.46 1.60
CA ALA A 199 -24.51 -5.77 0.70
C ALA A 199 -25.30 -7.02 1.11
N GLY A 200 -24.88 -7.74 2.16
CA GLY A 200 -25.53 -8.96 2.63
C GLY A 200 -25.23 -10.18 1.75
N SER A 201 -24.12 -10.18 1.01
CA SER A 201 -23.71 -11.33 0.19
C SER A 201 -23.51 -12.58 1.07
N PRO A 202 -24.02 -13.75 0.66
CA PRO A 202 -23.87 -14.99 1.42
C PRO A 202 -22.42 -15.52 1.39
N THR A 203 -21.64 -15.13 0.38
CA THR A 203 -20.23 -15.49 0.21
C THR A 203 -19.39 -14.25 -0.05
N LEU A 204 -18.15 -14.27 0.44
CA LEU A 204 -17.18 -13.22 0.19
C LEU A 204 -16.30 -13.61 -1.01
N PRO A 205 -15.98 -12.66 -1.91
CA PRO A 205 -15.30 -12.96 -3.17
C PRO A 205 -13.84 -13.43 -2.99
N HIS A 206 -13.13 -12.95 -1.96
CA HIS A 206 -11.69 -13.21 -1.81
C HIS A 206 -11.35 -13.98 -0.54
N ILE A 207 -10.39 -14.90 -0.67
CA ILE A 207 -9.87 -15.70 0.45
C ILE A 207 -8.42 -15.29 0.77
N TYR A 208 -7.59 -15.04 -0.24
CA TYR A 208 -6.18 -14.77 -0.04
C TYR A 208 -5.93 -13.32 0.39
N LEU A 209 -6.18 -13.07 1.67
CA LEU A 209 -6.03 -11.78 2.33
C LEU A 209 -4.81 -11.81 3.26
N GLN A 210 -4.40 -10.64 3.77
CA GLN A 210 -3.37 -10.58 4.81
C GLN A 210 -3.72 -11.46 6.02
N GLY A 211 -4.98 -11.47 6.47
CA GLY A 211 -5.39 -12.35 7.57
C GLY A 211 -5.23 -13.85 7.27
N PHE A 212 -5.41 -14.26 6.01
CA PHE A 212 -5.14 -15.64 5.60
C PHE A 212 -3.64 -15.96 5.68
N TRP A 213 -2.82 -15.03 5.20
CA TRP A 213 -1.36 -15.12 5.30
C TRP A 213 -0.87 -15.22 6.75
N ASP A 214 -1.29 -14.29 7.61
CA ASP A 214 -0.80 -14.20 8.98
C ASP A 214 -1.32 -15.35 9.86
N PHE A 215 -2.61 -15.69 9.79
CA PHE A 215 -3.23 -16.62 10.75
C PHE A 215 -3.32 -18.08 10.29
N TYR A 216 -3.26 -18.34 8.98
CA TYR A 216 -3.40 -19.71 8.47
C TYR A 216 -2.11 -20.25 7.85
N LEU A 217 -1.29 -19.39 7.24
CA LEU A 217 -0.06 -19.84 6.58
C LEU A 217 1.18 -19.73 7.48
N LEU A 218 1.23 -18.72 8.35
CA LEU A 218 2.41 -18.40 9.16
C LEU A 218 2.22 -18.70 10.66
N ILE A 219 1.71 -19.90 10.97
CA ILE A 219 1.37 -20.27 12.35
C ILE A 219 2.63 -20.35 13.24
N GLY A 220 2.77 -19.35 14.11
CA GLY A 220 3.93 -19.16 14.98
C GLY A 220 5.19 -18.70 14.27
N GLY A 221 5.04 -18.11 13.07
CA GLY A 221 6.14 -17.60 12.26
C GLY A 221 6.24 -18.31 10.92
N ILE A 222 7.43 -18.29 10.34
CA ILE A 222 7.62 -18.63 8.93
C ILE A 222 7.93 -20.12 8.78
N GLY A 223 7.10 -20.80 7.97
CA GLY A 223 7.13 -22.25 7.83
C GLY A 223 6.33 -23.00 8.89
N SER A 224 5.36 -22.33 9.55
CA SER A 224 4.54 -22.90 10.61
C SER A 224 5.39 -23.47 11.76
N THR A 225 6.20 -22.60 12.35
CA THR A 225 7.21 -22.97 13.36
C THR A 225 6.63 -23.41 14.69
N LEU A 226 5.37 -23.09 15.01
CA LEU A 226 4.74 -23.52 16.27
C LEU A 226 4.67 -25.05 16.42
N PRO A 227 4.07 -25.81 15.48
CA PRO A 227 4.15 -27.27 15.48
C PRO A 227 5.59 -27.80 15.62
N LEU A 228 6.55 -27.19 14.93
CA LEU A 228 7.96 -27.60 14.98
C LEU A 228 8.56 -27.43 16.38
N VAL A 229 8.31 -26.30 17.04
CA VAL A 229 8.77 -26.03 18.40
C VAL A 229 8.16 -27.03 19.38
N LEU A 230 6.85 -27.30 19.28
CA LEU A 230 6.17 -28.28 20.14
C LEU A 230 6.77 -29.69 19.97
N MET A 231 7.10 -30.10 18.74
CA MET A 231 7.80 -31.36 18.49
C MET A 231 9.22 -31.34 19.05
N ALA A 232 9.96 -30.25 18.89
CA ALA A 232 11.34 -30.12 19.36
C ALA A 232 11.45 -30.13 20.89
N MET A 233 10.43 -29.69 21.63
CA MET A 233 10.37 -29.84 23.09
C MET A 233 10.39 -31.31 23.54
N ARG A 234 9.85 -32.21 22.71
CA ARG A 234 9.85 -33.68 22.96
C ARG A 234 11.09 -34.37 22.40
N SER A 235 12.03 -33.64 21.80
CA SER A 235 13.25 -34.20 21.20
C SER A 235 14.16 -34.86 22.26
N ARG A 236 14.89 -35.90 21.84
CA ARG A 236 15.97 -36.50 22.65
C ARG A 236 17.21 -35.61 22.69
N SER A 237 17.42 -34.77 21.67
CA SER A 237 18.54 -33.83 21.62
C SER A 237 18.39 -32.74 22.68
N ARG A 238 19.40 -32.59 23.54
CA ARG A 238 19.44 -31.51 24.54
C ARG A 238 19.43 -30.14 23.86
N GLN A 239 20.17 -29.99 22.76
CA GLN A 239 20.25 -28.74 22.01
C GLN A 239 18.87 -28.33 21.47
N LEU A 240 18.19 -29.23 20.74
CA LEU A 240 16.87 -28.93 20.18
C LEU A 240 15.84 -28.62 21.27
N LYS A 241 15.86 -29.37 22.38
CA LYS A 241 14.96 -29.15 23.51
C LYS A 241 15.19 -27.81 24.19
N SER A 242 16.44 -27.40 24.38
CA SER A 242 16.77 -26.09 24.96
C SER A 242 16.33 -24.95 24.06
N VAL A 243 16.62 -25.03 22.75
CA VAL A 243 16.17 -24.02 21.77
C VAL A 243 14.64 -23.93 21.75
N ALA A 244 13.94 -25.06 21.73
CA ALA A 244 12.48 -25.09 21.70
C ALA A 244 11.83 -24.47 22.94
N LYS A 245 12.40 -24.69 24.14
CA LYS A 245 11.90 -24.07 25.37
C LYS A 245 12.02 -22.55 25.36
N ILE A 246 13.13 -22.03 24.84
CA ILE A 246 13.35 -20.58 24.69
C ILE A 246 12.44 -20.02 23.60
N GLY A 247 12.26 -20.75 22.51
CA GLY A 247 11.47 -20.34 21.34
C GLY A 247 9.96 -20.44 21.50
N LEU A 248 9.44 -21.13 22.53
CA LEU A 248 8.00 -21.34 22.69
C LEU A 248 7.21 -20.04 22.86
N LEU A 249 7.68 -19.12 23.71
CA LEU A 249 6.97 -17.87 23.96
C LEU A 249 6.95 -16.97 22.72
N PRO A 250 8.08 -16.72 22.02
CA PRO A 250 8.07 -15.92 20.78
C PRO A 250 7.21 -16.50 19.65
N VAL A 251 7.08 -17.83 19.57
CA VAL A 251 6.36 -18.53 18.49
C VAL A 251 4.87 -18.71 18.81
N ALA A 252 4.44 -18.42 20.03
CA ALA A 252 3.04 -18.51 20.45
C ALA A 252 2.28 -17.17 20.37
N VAL A 253 2.98 -16.08 20.04
CA VAL A 253 2.46 -14.70 19.89
C VAL A 253 2.52 -14.32 18.42
#